data_AF-A0A0L8BPR2-F1
#
_entry.id   AF-A0A0L8BPR2-F1
#
_cell.length_a   1.000
_cell.length_b   1.000
_cell.length_c   1.000
_cell.angle_alpha   90.00
_cell.angle_beta   90.00
_cell.angle_gamma   90.00
#
_symmetry.space_group_name_H-M   'P 1'
#
loop_
_entity.id
_entity.type
_entity.pdbx_description
1 polymer ?
#
loop_
_entity_poly.entity_id
_entity_poly.type
_entity_poly.pdbx_seq_one_letter_code
_entity_poly.pdbx_strand_id
1 'polypeptide(L)'
;MTPSTDLLHFRQDPANPRDVNTQMIAPKTLSSSFAVVATLTAALSAARADEALFDHNGSLMAIDYQRGASPYQTVKSSLSAFVRPGLVAFSGEITPRGKTRGTAFTFRRGCDAAAYTVSGGYDPGLPGFVLTGAAPLREKGGGRVTG
;
A
#
# COMPACT_ATOMS: atom_id res chain seq x y z
N MET A 1 19.40 9.40 -24.06
CA MET A 1 18.74 9.59 -22.75
C MET A 1 18.55 8.21 -22.16
N THR A 2 19.26 7.89 -21.07
CA THR A 2 19.07 6.62 -20.36
C THR A 2 17.74 6.69 -19.60
N PRO A 3 16.87 5.65 -19.67
CA PRO A 3 15.67 5.61 -18.84
C PRO A 3 16.11 5.71 -17.38
N SER A 4 15.50 6.64 -16.63
CA SER A 4 15.71 6.71 -15.19
C SER A 4 15.06 5.47 -14.60
N THR A 5 15.89 4.52 -14.14
CA THR A 5 15.41 3.44 -13.29
C THR A 5 14.85 4.07 -12.03
N ASP A 6 13.53 4.08 -11.90
CA ASP A 6 12.91 4.52 -10.66
C ASP A 6 12.88 3.34 -9.69
N LEU A 7 13.53 3.54 -8.55
CA LEU A 7 13.66 2.55 -7.51
C LEU A 7 12.57 2.82 -6.47
N LEU A 8 11.45 2.11 -6.59
CA LEU A 8 10.37 2.23 -5.62
C LEU A 8 10.77 1.48 -4.36
N HIS A 9 11.08 2.23 -3.30
CA HIS A 9 11.32 1.70 -1.97
C HIS A 9 10.05 1.80 -1.13
N PHE A 10 9.50 0.66 -0.76
CA PHE A 10 8.45 0.55 0.25
C PHE A 10 9.09 0.01 1.51
N ARG A 11 9.37 0.83 2.52
CA ARG A 11 9.98 0.38 3.79
C ARG A 11 8.91 -0.05 4.78
N GLN A 12 9.04 -1.20 5.42
CA GLN A 12 8.06 -1.68 6.39
C GLN A 12 7.95 -0.66 7.54
N ASP A 13 6.72 -0.30 7.89
CA ASP A 13 6.50 0.63 9.01
C ASP A 13 6.90 -0.07 10.32
N PRO A 14 7.92 0.46 11.06
CA PRO A 14 8.35 -0.13 12.32
C PRO A 14 7.26 -0.10 13.41
N ALA A 15 6.24 0.75 13.27
CA ALA A 15 5.14 0.88 14.20
C ALA A 15 3.95 -0.05 13.89
N ASN A 16 4.09 -1.03 13.00
CA ASN A 16 3.06 -2.04 12.74
C ASN A 16 3.29 -3.32 13.60
N PRO A 17 2.66 -3.45 14.78
CA PRO A 17 2.89 -4.57 15.71
C PRO A 17 2.24 -5.90 15.29
N ARG A 18 1.75 -6.07 14.05
CA ARG A 18 0.93 -7.24 13.69
C ARG A 18 1.70 -8.57 13.57
N ASP A 19 3.03 -8.58 13.73
CA ASP A 19 3.85 -9.79 13.78
C ASP A 19 4.02 -10.40 15.20
N VAL A 20 3.47 -9.80 16.27
CA VAL A 20 3.44 -10.46 17.59
C VAL A 20 2.22 -11.36 17.74
N ASN A 21 2.45 -12.66 17.47
CA ASN A 21 1.81 -13.84 18.04
C ASN A 21 0.74 -13.52 19.10
N THR A 22 -0.50 -13.22 18.67
CA THR A 22 -1.64 -13.06 19.58
C THR A 22 -2.12 -14.46 19.95
N GLN A 23 -1.47 -15.04 20.95
CA GLN A 23 -2.06 -16.16 21.68
C GLN A 23 -3.40 -15.71 22.26
N MET A 24 -4.40 -16.53 21.94
CA MET A 24 -5.76 -16.47 22.44
C MET A 24 -5.81 -16.20 23.94
N ILE A 25 -6.45 -15.10 24.32
CA ILE A 25 -7.07 -14.99 25.65
C ILE A 25 -8.56 -15.24 25.44
N ALA A 26 -8.98 -16.48 25.67
CA ALA A 26 -10.40 -16.83 25.70
C ALA A 26 -11.07 -16.15 26.91
N PRO A 27 -12.25 -15.51 26.75
CA PRO A 27 -12.99 -14.99 27.88
C PRO A 27 -13.63 -16.14 28.68
N LYS A 28 -13.28 -16.26 29.96
CA LYS A 28 -13.97 -17.14 30.92
C LYS A 28 -15.41 -16.67 31.08
N THR A 29 -16.34 -17.58 30.84
CA THR A 29 -17.79 -17.40 30.96
C THR A 29 -18.22 -17.16 32.40
N LEU A 30 -19.08 -16.17 32.64
CA LEU A 30 -19.96 -16.10 33.80
C LEU A 30 -21.38 -15.74 33.35
N SER A 31 -22.29 -16.62 33.72
CA SER A 31 -23.73 -16.64 33.47
C SER A 31 -24.46 -15.51 34.22
N SER A 32 -25.33 -14.74 33.55
CA SER A 32 -26.68 -14.43 34.07
C SER A 32 -27.56 -13.73 33.03
N SER A 33 -28.82 -14.11 33.01
CA SER A 33 -29.88 -13.80 32.06
C SER A 33 -30.38 -12.35 32.15
N PHE A 34 -30.45 -11.63 31.03
CA PHE A 34 -31.47 -10.61 30.73
C PHE A 34 -31.59 -10.46 29.21
N ALA A 35 -32.80 -10.64 28.68
CA ALA A 35 -33.11 -10.48 27.27
C ALA A 35 -33.18 -8.98 26.92
N VAL A 36 -32.21 -8.50 26.16
CA VAL A 36 -32.33 -7.30 25.33
C VAL A 36 -31.97 -7.73 23.92
N VAL A 37 -32.96 -7.81 23.02
CA VAL A 37 -32.71 -8.00 21.59
C VAL A 37 -32.22 -6.66 21.03
N ALA A 38 -30.97 -6.34 21.34
CA ALA A 38 -30.21 -5.36 20.59
C ALA A 38 -29.64 -6.13 19.39
N THR A 39 -30.18 -5.90 18.20
CA THR A 39 -29.51 -6.25 16.94
C THR A 39 -28.28 -5.37 16.82
N LEU A 40 -27.22 -5.80 17.52
CA LEU A 40 -25.89 -5.23 17.38
C LEU A 40 -25.41 -5.65 15.99
N THR A 41 -25.62 -4.80 14.99
CA THR A 41 -24.93 -4.91 13.72
C THR A 41 -23.46 -4.69 14.03
N ALA A 42 -22.74 -5.76 14.38
CA ALA A 42 -21.30 -5.75 14.39
C ALA A 42 -20.89 -5.36 12.98
N ALA A 43 -20.46 -4.12 12.80
CA ALA A 43 -19.79 -3.72 11.58
C ALA A 43 -18.62 -4.68 11.45
N LEU A 44 -18.72 -5.57 10.45
CA LEU A 44 -17.70 -6.53 10.12
C LEU A 44 -16.50 -5.72 9.63
N SER A 45 -15.69 -5.21 10.54
CA SER A 45 -14.34 -4.84 10.24
C SER A 45 -13.63 -6.17 10.01
N ALA A 46 -13.78 -6.69 8.79
CA ALA A 46 -12.82 -7.62 8.25
C ALA A 46 -11.50 -6.85 8.23
N ALA A 47 -10.79 -6.88 9.36
CA ALA A 47 -9.39 -6.59 9.38
C ALA A 47 -8.81 -7.46 8.26
N ARG A 48 -8.37 -6.83 7.18
CA ARG A 48 -7.67 -7.52 6.10
C ARG A 48 -6.41 -8.09 6.74
N ALA A 49 -6.50 -9.35 7.18
CA ALA A 49 -5.40 -10.05 7.83
C ALA A 49 -4.17 -10.19 6.92
N ASP A 50 -4.32 -9.82 5.64
CA ASP A 50 -3.33 -9.88 4.59
C ASP A 50 -2.91 -8.48 4.09
N GLU A 51 -3.07 -7.44 4.93
CA GLU A 51 -2.67 -6.08 4.60
C GLU A 51 -1.42 -5.67 5.38
N ALA A 52 -0.33 -5.41 4.66
CA ALA A 52 0.94 -4.94 5.21
C ALA A 52 1.15 -3.45 4.92
N LEU A 53 1.76 -2.73 5.87
CA LEU A 53 1.98 -1.28 5.79
C LEU A 53 3.45 -0.96 5.55
N PHE A 54 3.69 -0.07 4.60
CA PHE A 54 5.02 0.37 4.21
C PHE A 54 5.07 1.90 4.03
N ASP A 55 6.10 2.55 4.56
CA ASP A 55 6.46 3.91 4.18
C ASP A 55 7.01 3.95 2.75
N HIS A 56 6.49 4.87 1.96
CA HIS A 56 7.02 5.22 0.66
C HIS A 56 7.10 6.75 0.54
N ASN A 57 8.32 7.28 0.56
CA ASN A 57 8.60 8.70 0.37
C ASN A 57 7.83 9.62 1.34
N GLY A 58 7.60 9.17 2.58
CA GLY A 58 6.86 9.88 3.63
C GLY A 58 5.33 9.72 3.57
N SER A 59 4.82 8.86 2.70
CA SER A 59 3.41 8.43 2.70
C SER A 59 3.31 6.99 3.18
N LEU A 60 2.24 6.65 3.87
CA LEU A 60 1.98 5.28 4.29
C LEU A 60 1.18 4.56 3.20
N MET A 61 1.70 3.43 2.75
CA MET A 61 1.15 2.59 1.70
C MET A 61 0.65 1.29 2.31
N ALA A 62 -0.56 0.89 1.94
CA ALA A 62 -1.04 -0.46 2.19
C ALA A 62 -0.58 -1.38 1.06
N ILE A 63 -0.42 -2.67 1.34
CA ILE A 63 -0.29 -3.72 0.34
C ILE A 63 -1.43 -4.70 0.56
N ASP A 64 -2.36 -4.75 -0.39
CA ASP A 64 -3.41 -5.76 -0.46
C ASP A 64 -2.91 -6.90 -1.36
N TYR A 65 -2.36 -7.96 -0.75
CA TYR A 65 -1.81 -9.10 -1.48
C TYR A 65 -2.88 -9.85 -2.28
N GLN A 66 -4.13 -9.88 -1.79
CA GLN A 66 -5.24 -10.56 -2.45
C GLN A 66 -5.68 -9.84 -3.73
N ARG A 67 -5.70 -8.50 -3.70
CA ARG A 67 -6.06 -7.68 -4.86
C ARG A 67 -4.87 -7.33 -5.75
N GLY A 68 -3.65 -7.60 -5.28
CA GLY A 68 -2.44 -7.22 -5.99
C GLY A 68 -2.32 -5.71 -6.14
N ALA A 69 -2.61 -4.94 -5.09
CA ALA A 69 -2.66 -3.49 -5.15
C ALA A 69 -1.93 -2.84 -3.98
N SER A 70 -1.31 -1.69 -4.23
CA SER A 70 -0.77 -0.84 -3.17
C SER A 70 -1.40 0.55 -3.19
N PRO A 71 -2.47 0.78 -2.40
CA PRO A 71 -3.07 2.10 -2.26
C PRO A 71 -2.40 2.96 -1.19
N TYR A 72 -2.54 4.27 -1.30
CA TYR A 72 -2.18 5.21 -0.24
C TYR A 72 -3.11 5.02 0.97
N GLN A 73 -2.56 4.64 2.12
CA GLN A 73 -3.29 4.66 3.39
C GLN A 73 -3.29 6.08 3.97
N THR A 74 -2.11 6.71 4.04
CA THR A 74 -1.92 8.10 4.48
C THR A 74 -1.04 8.83 3.48
N VAL A 75 -1.49 9.99 3.01
CA VAL A 75 -0.78 10.80 2.01
C VAL A 75 0.02 11.89 2.70
N LYS A 76 1.30 12.05 2.35
CA LYS A 76 2.10 13.17 2.87
C LYS A 76 1.50 14.54 2.49
N SER A 77 1.68 15.53 3.35
CA SER A 77 1.09 16.87 3.20
C SER A 77 1.40 17.55 1.86
N SER A 78 2.60 17.34 1.31
CA SER A 78 2.97 17.93 0.01
C SER A 78 2.24 17.33 -1.20
N LEU A 79 1.64 16.15 -1.05
CA LEU A 79 0.85 15.47 -2.10
C LEU A 79 -0.66 15.57 -1.87
N SER A 80 -1.12 15.84 -0.64
CA SER A 80 -2.54 15.73 -0.25
C SER A 80 -3.49 16.63 -1.04
N ALA A 81 -2.98 17.68 -1.67
CA ALA A 81 -3.76 18.57 -2.52
C ALA A 81 -4.10 17.98 -3.91
N PHE A 82 -3.55 16.81 -4.29
CA PHE A 82 -3.88 16.14 -5.56
C PHE A 82 -3.80 14.60 -5.51
N VAL A 83 -3.31 14.01 -4.42
CA VAL A 83 -3.37 12.57 -4.13
C VAL A 83 -4.26 12.37 -2.90
N ARG A 84 -5.13 11.35 -2.93
CA ARG A 84 -6.07 11.05 -1.86
C ARG A 84 -5.82 9.64 -1.30
N PRO A 85 -6.12 9.40 -0.01
CA PRO A 85 -6.17 8.04 0.52
C PRO A 85 -7.05 7.12 -0.35
N GLY A 86 -6.62 5.88 -0.53
CA GLY A 86 -7.23 4.89 -1.41
C GLY A 86 -6.76 4.94 -2.87
N LEU A 87 -6.08 6.00 -3.31
CA LEU A 87 -5.51 6.05 -4.67
C LEU A 87 -4.43 4.97 -4.83
N VAL A 88 -4.46 4.23 -5.94
CA VAL A 88 -3.57 3.09 -6.17
C VAL A 88 -2.26 3.55 -6.80
N ALA A 89 -1.13 3.33 -6.12
CA ALA A 89 0.21 3.64 -6.65
C ALA A 89 0.84 2.46 -7.41
N PHE A 90 0.38 1.24 -7.13
CA PHE A 90 0.82 0.03 -7.82
C PHE A 90 -0.33 -0.98 -7.97
N SER A 91 -0.38 -1.67 -9.11
CA SER A 91 -1.26 -2.82 -9.35
C SER A 91 -0.53 -3.93 -10.11
N GLY A 92 -0.66 -5.18 -9.65
CA GLY A 92 -0.07 -6.35 -10.27
C GLY A 92 0.09 -7.51 -9.31
N GLU A 93 1.01 -8.42 -9.62
CA GLU A 93 1.31 -9.58 -8.78
C GLU A 93 2.24 -9.18 -7.63
N ILE A 94 1.85 -9.52 -6.40
CA ILE A 94 2.64 -9.26 -5.19
C ILE A 94 2.69 -10.54 -4.36
N THR A 95 3.86 -11.16 -4.27
CA THR A 95 4.07 -12.28 -3.34
C THR A 95 4.49 -11.73 -1.97
N PRO A 96 3.84 -12.12 -0.85
CA PRO A 96 4.29 -11.75 0.49
C PRO A 96 5.78 -12.08 0.69
N ARG A 97 6.57 -11.06 1.04
CA ARG A 97 8.04 -11.17 1.18
C ARG A 97 8.75 -11.80 -0.03
N GLY A 98 8.20 -11.66 -1.24
CA GLY A 98 8.66 -12.36 -2.44
C GLY A 98 8.74 -11.46 -3.67
N LYS A 99 8.54 -12.06 -4.85
CA LYS A 99 8.59 -11.36 -6.14
C LYS A 99 7.36 -10.48 -6.36
N THR A 100 7.57 -9.38 -7.08
CA THR A 100 6.53 -8.41 -7.44
C THR A 100 6.69 -8.00 -8.90
N ARG A 101 5.59 -7.93 -9.65
CA ARG A 101 5.55 -7.48 -11.05
C ARG A 101 4.23 -6.79 -11.33
N GLY A 102 4.27 -5.65 -11.99
CA GLY A 102 3.03 -4.96 -12.34
C GLY A 102 3.23 -3.59 -12.93
N THR A 103 2.25 -2.74 -12.69
CA THR A 103 2.17 -1.36 -13.14
C THR A 103 2.27 -0.44 -11.94
N ALA A 104 3.25 0.47 -11.96
CA ALA A 104 3.32 1.59 -11.04
C ALA A 104 2.73 2.85 -11.70
N PHE A 105 2.26 3.78 -10.87
CA PHE A 105 1.66 5.04 -11.31
C PHE A 105 2.39 6.23 -10.71
N THR A 106 2.79 7.18 -11.56
CA THR A 106 3.32 8.47 -11.11
C THR A 106 2.25 9.55 -11.19
N PHE A 107 2.19 10.39 -10.16
CA PHE A 107 1.18 11.46 -10.04
C PHE A 107 1.82 12.84 -10.13
N ARG A 108 1.20 13.74 -10.89
CA ARG A 108 1.57 15.15 -10.98
C ARG A 108 0.33 16.00 -10.90
N ARG A 109 0.38 17.11 -10.16
CA ARG A 109 -0.72 18.06 -10.03
C ARG A 109 -1.19 18.54 -11.41
N GLY A 110 -2.49 18.45 -11.66
CA GLY A 110 -3.12 18.91 -12.90
C GLY A 110 -2.82 18.02 -14.11
N CYS A 111 -2.35 16.79 -13.90
CA CYS A 111 -2.05 15.84 -14.95
C CYS A 111 -2.67 14.49 -14.62
N ASP A 112 -2.95 13.70 -15.65
CA ASP A 112 -3.33 12.31 -15.47
C ASP A 112 -2.18 11.49 -14.87
N ALA A 113 -2.55 10.42 -14.17
CA ALA A 113 -1.61 9.43 -13.70
C ALA A 113 -0.89 8.80 -14.90
N ALA A 114 0.43 8.66 -14.81
CA ALA A 114 1.21 8.00 -15.86
C ALA A 114 1.68 6.64 -15.36
N ALA A 115 1.28 5.60 -16.09
CA ALA A 115 1.57 4.21 -15.80
C ALA A 115 2.93 3.78 -16.38
N TYR A 116 3.63 2.87 -15.70
CA TYR A 116 4.85 2.24 -16.21
C TYR A 116 5.05 0.85 -15.59
N THR A 117 5.63 -0.06 -16.36
CA THR A 117 5.90 -1.42 -15.92
C THR A 117 7.06 -1.44 -14.93
N VAL A 118 6.87 -2.15 -13.82
CA VAL A 118 7.91 -2.39 -12.81
C VAL A 118 7.99 -3.86 -12.45
N SER A 119 9.17 -4.30 -12.02
CA SER A 119 9.39 -5.62 -11.44
C SER A 119 10.45 -5.57 -10.35
N GLY A 120 10.42 -6.54 -9.43
CA GLY A 120 11.36 -6.61 -8.33
C GLY A 120 10.88 -7.58 -7.26
N GLY A 121 11.08 -7.23 -6.00
CA GLY A 121 10.65 -8.06 -4.88
C GLY A 121 11.00 -7.46 -3.52
N TYR A 122 10.69 -8.23 -2.48
CA TYR A 122 11.03 -7.89 -1.12
C TYR A 122 12.53 -8.08 -0.85
N ASP A 123 13.17 -7.08 -0.26
CA ASP A 123 14.55 -7.07 0.19
C ASP A 123 14.59 -6.96 1.73
N PRO A 124 15.08 -7.99 2.45
CA PRO A 124 15.19 -7.95 3.90
C PRO A 124 16.30 -7.01 4.41
N GLY A 125 17.30 -6.67 3.59
CA GLY A 125 18.35 -5.69 3.90
C GLY A 125 17.89 -4.24 3.73
N LEU A 126 16.83 -4.03 2.95
CA LEU A 126 16.16 -2.75 2.74
C LEU A 126 14.67 -2.90 3.11
N PRO A 127 14.35 -3.14 4.39
CA PRO A 127 13.18 -3.90 4.87
C PRO A 127 11.90 -3.51 4.13
N GLY A 128 11.62 -4.15 3.00
CA GLY A 128 10.76 -3.50 2.03
C GLY A 128 10.74 -4.07 0.62
N PHE A 129 9.81 -3.60 -0.21
CA PHE A 129 9.82 -3.92 -1.65
C PHE A 129 10.72 -2.93 -2.40
N VAL A 130 11.56 -3.47 -3.28
CA VAL A 130 12.42 -2.74 -4.20
C VAL A 130 11.96 -3.08 -5.62
N LEU A 131 11.35 -2.11 -6.31
CA LEU A 131 10.87 -2.29 -7.68
C LEU A 131 11.66 -1.41 -8.65
N THR A 132 11.88 -1.93 -9.85
CA THR A 132 12.64 -1.29 -10.93
C THR A 132 11.77 -1.22 -12.18
N GLY A 133 11.73 -0.06 -12.82
CA GLY A 133 11.13 0.15 -14.13
C GLY A 133 11.56 1.47 -14.76
N ALA A 134 11.26 1.65 -16.05
CA ALA A 134 11.50 2.90 -16.77
C ALA A 134 10.37 3.88 -16.46
N ALA A 135 10.59 4.81 -15.52
CA ALA A 135 9.58 5.78 -15.15
C ALA A 135 9.32 6.78 -16.30
N PRO A 136 8.05 7.21 -16.49
CA PRO A 136 7.67 8.06 -17.59
C PRO A 136 8.19 9.49 -17.38
N LEU A 137 8.87 10.01 -18.39
CA LEU A 137 9.30 11.39 -18.49
C LEU A 137 8.14 12.24 -19.00
N ARG A 138 7.80 13.29 -18.26
CA ARG A 138 6.82 14.30 -18.69
C ARG A 138 7.50 15.52 -19.26
N GLU A 139 6.83 16.19 -20.19
CA GLU A 139 7.29 17.48 -20.69
C GLU A 139 7.44 18.51 -19.55
N LYS A 140 8.36 19.46 -19.74
CA LYS A 140 8.55 20.54 -18.78
C LYS A 140 7.26 21.36 -18.67
N GLY A 141 6.76 21.54 -17.45
CA GLY A 141 5.54 22.32 -17.20
C GLY A 141 4.21 21.61 -17.50
N GLY A 142 4.20 20.52 -18.28
CA GLY A 142 2.96 19.87 -18.73
C GLY A 142 2.78 18.40 -18.30
N GLY A 143 1.60 17.84 -18.58
CA GLY A 143 1.23 16.48 -18.21
C GLY A 143 1.60 15.41 -19.22
N ARG A 144 1.94 15.81 -20.45
CA ARG A 144 2.19 14.90 -21.57
C ARG A 144 3.45 14.08 -21.34
N VAL A 145 3.32 12.77 -21.48
CA VAL A 145 4.45 11.82 -21.41
C VAL A 145 5.21 11.87 -22.74
N THR A 146 6.54 11.96 -22.66
CA THR A 146 7.47 12.15 -23.80
C THR A 146 8.47 11.01 -23.96
N GLY A 147 8.57 10.11 -22.99
CA GLY A 147 9.51 9.00 -22.99
C GLY A 147 9.53 8.30 -21.65
#